data_AF-A0A060YXE8-F1
#
_entry.id   AF-A0A060YXE8-F1
#
_cell.length_a   1.000
_cell.length_b   1.000
_cell.length_c   1.000
_cell.angle_alpha   90.00
_cell.angle_beta   90.00
_cell.angle_gamma   90.00
#
_symmetry.space_group_name_H-M   'P 1'
#
loop_
_entity.id
_entity.type
_entity.pdbx_description
1 polymer ?
#
loop_
_entity_poly.entity_id
_entity_poly.type
_entity_poly.pdbx_seq_one_letter_code
_entity_poly.pdbx_strand_id
1 'polypeptide(L)'
;DNSASYRKALYVTCKLQNCTEANKGKPFPGYIDPNSLVVQDEYVFVQVSTGGRPIYYVSAKREVFTPMKLPKYTLPKDLHVISTDENRVVAAVQEWNQNDTYNLYVSETGGVFYTLALENVVSSMGHEGNVMIDLYEVNIQRHDRPLR
;
A
#
# COMPACT_ATOMS: atom_id res chain seq x y z
N ASP A 1 -8.30 15.63 -26.59
CA ASP A 1 -7.00 14.96 -26.68
C ASP A 1 -6.61 14.30 -25.37
N ASN A 2 -7.05 13.06 -25.16
CA ASN A 2 -6.65 12.24 -24.01
C ASN A 2 -5.63 11.19 -24.44
N SER A 3 -4.43 11.64 -24.84
CA SER A 3 -3.27 10.75 -24.88
C SER A 3 -2.72 10.61 -23.46
N ALA A 4 -3.43 9.82 -22.64
CA ALA A 4 -2.84 9.23 -21.44
C ALA A 4 -1.70 8.33 -21.92
N SER A 5 -0.52 8.93 -22.08
CA SER A 5 0.73 8.24 -22.33
C SER A 5 0.84 7.18 -21.24
N TYR A 6 0.74 5.90 -21.61
CA TYR A 6 1.02 4.77 -20.74
C TYR A 6 2.50 4.86 -20.32
N ARG A 7 2.79 5.73 -19.36
CA ARG A 7 4.13 5.93 -18.82
C ARG A 7 4.46 4.71 -18.00
N LYS A 8 5.20 3.81 -18.64
CA LYS A 8 5.81 2.64 -18.02
C LYS A 8 6.85 3.11 -17.00
N ALA A 9 6.56 2.94 -15.71
CA ALA A 9 7.50 3.22 -14.63
C ALA A 9 8.15 1.94 -14.12
N LEU A 10 9.42 2.03 -13.72
CA LEU A 10 10.17 0.92 -13.14
C LEU A 10 10.71 1.33 -11.78
N TYR A 11 10.59 0.44 -10.80
CA TYR A 11 11.32 0.56 -9.55
C TYR A 11 12.74 0.02 -9.73
N VAL A 12 13.74 0.85 -9.40
CA VAL A 12 15.15 0.50 -9.56
C VAL A 12 15.87 0.70 -8.24
N THR A 13 16.66 -0.31 -7.85
CA THR A 13 17.55 -0.24 -6.69
C THR A 13 19.00 -0.24 -7.12
N CYS A 14 19.83 0.52 -6.42
CA CYS A 14 21.21 0.75 -6.82
C CYS A 14 22.07 1.19 -5.63
N LYS A 15 23.34 0.79 -5.61
CA LYS A 15 24.32 1.41 -4.72
C LYS A 15 24.82 2.71 -5.35
N LEU A 16 24.74 3.82 -4.62
CA LEU A 16 25.07 5.16 -5.13
C LEU A 16 26.43 5.23 -5.82
N GLN A 17 27.45 4.57 -5.25
CA GLN A 17 28.83 4.60 -5.76
C GLN A 17 29.04 3.80 -7.07
N ASN A 18 28.12 2.91 -7.44
CA ASN A 18 28.29 2.05 -8.62
C ASN A 18 26.96 1.83 -9.36
N CYS A 19 26.22 2.91 -9.57
CA CYS A 19 24.93 2.83 -10.24
C CYS A 19 25.04 2.89 -11.76
N THR A 20 25.53 1.81 -12.35
CA THR A 20 25.55 1.58 -13.79
C THR A 20 24.33 0.77 -14.23
N GLU A 21 23.98 0.79 -15.52
CA GLU A 21 22.84 0.02 -16.02
C GLU A 21 22.93 -1.48 -15.73
N ALA A 22 24.16 -2.03 -15.71
CA ALA A 22 24.42 -3.43 -15.38
C ALA A 22 24.15 -3.78 -13.90
N ASN A 23 24.22 -2.80 -12.99
CA ASN A 23 24.11 -3.00 -11.55
C ASN A 23 22.77 -2.55 -10.96
N LYS A 24 21.80 -2.20 -11.82
CA LYS A 24 20.43 -1.82 -11.42
C LYS A 24 19.64 -3.06 -11.04
N GLY A 25 19.28 -3.18 -9.78
CA GLY A 25 18.35 -4.20 -9.31
C GLY A 25 16.92 -3.85 -9.71
N LYS A 26 16.22 -4.81 -10.34
CA LYS A 26 14.80 -4.72 -10.69
C LYS A 26 14.02 -5.75 -9.88
N PRO A 27 13.44 -5.38 -8.74
CA PRO A 27 12.80 -6.34 -7.84
C PRO A 27 11.46 -6.87 -8.37
N PHE A 28 10.83 -6.19 -9.34
CA PHE A 28 9.52 -6.56 -9.86
C PHE A 28 9.60 -7.13 -11.27
N PRO A 29 8.75 -8.11 -11.62
CA PRO A 29 8.69 -8.68 -12.97
C PRO A 29 7.96 -7.77 -13.99
N GLY A 30 7.36 -6.66 -13.54
CA GLY A 30 6.53 -5.77 -14.36
C GLY A 30 6.78 -4.28 -14.08
N TYR A 31 5.94 -3.45 -14.69
CA TYR A 31 5.95 -2.01 -14.47
C TYR A 31 5.17 -1.65 -13.21
N ILE A 32 5.64 -0.65 -12.49
CA ILE A 32 4.91 -0.09 -11.35
C ILE A 32 3.92 0.96 -11.82
N ASP A 33 2.84 1.15 -11.08
CA ASP A 33 2.02 2.35 -11.21
C ASP A 33 2.77 3.54 -10.58
N PRO A 34 3.06 4.62 -11.33
CA PRO A 34 3.79 5.79 -10.82
C PRO A 34 3.16 6.43 -9.58
N ASN A 35 1.84 6.33 -9.41
CA ASN A 35 1.10 6.97 -8.32
C ASN A 35 0.92 6.05 -7.10
N SER A 36 1.42 4.80 -7.17
CA SER A 36 1.20 3.78 -6.14
C SER A 36 2.32 3.65 -5.10
N LEU A 37 3.47 4.30 -5.31
CA LEU A 37 4.60 4.16 -4.40
C LEU A 37 4.34 4.94 -3.11
N VAL A 38 4.17 4.21 -2.01
CA VAL A 38 3.97 4.77 -0.68
C VAL A 38 5.12 4.34 0.23
N VAL A 39 5.69 5.28 0.95
CA VAL A 39 6.72 5.01 1.97
C VAL A 39 6.22 5.60 3.28
N GLN A 40 5.93 4.72 4.23
CA GLN A 40 5.41 5.09 5.56
C GLN A 40 6.11 4.26 6.61
N ASP A 41 6.73 4.93 7.58
CA ASP A 41 7.59 4.33 8.61
C ASP A 41 8.65 3.37 8.02
N GLU A 42 8.61 2.10 8.41
CA GLU A 42 9.50 1.04 7.93
C GLU A 42 8.95 0.31 6.69
N TYR A 43 7.77 0.69 6.19
CA TYR A 43 7.10 -0.01 5.09
C TYR A 43 7.20 0.75 3.77
N VAL A 44 7.36 -0.02 2.69
CA VAL A 44 7.28 0.46 1.31
C VAL A 44 6.22 -0.35 0.58
N PHE A 45 5.24 0.33 -0.01
CA PHE A 45 4.17 -0.27 -0.78
C PHE A 45 4.26 0.16 -2.23
N VAL A 46 3.91 -0.75 -3.14
CA VAL A 46 3.85 -0.45 -4.57
C VAL A 46 2.89 -1.38 -5.29
N GLN A 47 2.21 -0.83 -6.28
CA GLN A 47 1.36 -1.58 -7.18
C GLN A 47 2.12 -1.95 -8.45
N VAL A 48 2.15 -3.23 -8.78
CA VAL A 48 2.78 -3.75 -10.00
C VAL A 48 1.69 -4.19 -10.98
N SER A 49 1.71 -3.58 -12.15
CA SER A 49 0.83 -3.93 -13.26
C SER A 49 1.37 -5.17 -13.98
N THR A 50 0.75 -6.31 -13.70
CA THR A 50 0.85 -7.51 -14.54
C THR A 50 -0.38 -7.52 -15.44
N GLY A 51 -0.29 -7.95 -16.71
CA GLY A 51 -1.34 -7.75 -17.73
C GLY A 51 -2.75 -8.35 -17.45
N GLY A 52 -3.06 -8.73 -16.21
CA GLY A 52 -4.39 -8.88 -15.65
C GLY A 52 -4.59 -7.95 -14.44
N ARG A 53 -4.82 -8.51 -13.25
CA ARG A 53 -5.05 -7.73 -12.03
C ARG A 53 -3.72 -7.16 -11.49
N PRO A 54 -3.73 -5.94 -10.95
CA PRO A 54 -2.56 -5.41 -10.28
C PRO A 54 -2.21 -6.25 -9.05
N ILE A 55 -0.93 -6.37 -8.77
CA ILE A 55 -0.42 -7.04 -7.57
C ILE A 55 0.19 -5.98 -6.67
N TYR A 56 -0.28 -5.92 -5.42
CA TYR A 56 0.26 -5.03 -4.40
C TYR A 56 1.41 -5.73 -3.68
N TYR A 57 2.55 -5.05 -3.59
CA TYR A 57 3.75 -5.53 -2.89
C TYR A 57 4.02 -4.65 -1.67
N VAL A 58 4.53 -5.29 -0.62
CA VAL A 58 5.04 -4.63 0.57
C VAL A 58 6.50 -5.01 0.80
N SER A 59 7.28 -4.10 1.34
CA SER A 59 8.61 -4.36 1.91
C SER A 59 8.65 -3.73 3.30
N ALA A 60 8.81 -4.56 4.33
CA ALA A 60 9.06 -4.09 5.69
C ALA A 60 10.57 -3.98 5.91
N LYS A 61 11.04 -2.91 6.57
CA LYS A 61 12.45 -2.67 6.89
C LYS A 61 13.39 -2.74 5.69
N ARG A 62 12.88 -2.42 4.50
CA ARG A 62 13.59 -2.50 3.20
C ARG A 62 14.07 -3.92 2.86
N GLU A 63 13.39 -4.95 3.38
CA GLU A 63 13.59 -6.34 2.98
C GLU A 63 13.01 -6.63 1.58
N VAL A 64 13.04 -7.90 1.16
CA VAL A 64 12.53 -8.32 -0.14
C VAL A 64 11.04 -8.02 -0.25
N PHE A 65 10.65 -7.40 -1.38
CA PHE A 65 9.25 -7.14 -1.68
C PHE A 65 8.46 -8.46 -1.76
N THR A 66 7.38 -8.52 -0.98
CA THR A 66 6.50 -9.68 -0.90
C THR A 66 5.10 -9.28 -1.32
N PRO A 67 4.38 -10.08 -2.14
CA PRO A 67 3.00 -9.80 -2.48
C PRO A 67 2.11 -9.78 -1.24
N MET A 68 1.28 -8.74 -1.11
CA MET A 68 0.24 -8.66 -0.09
C MET A 68 -0.79 -9.76 -0.32
N LYS A 69 -1.23 -10.39 0.77
CA LYS A 69 -2.16 -11.51 0.78
C LYS A 69 -3.44 -11.12 1.50
N LEU A 70 -4.42 -10.70 0.70
CA LEU A 70 -5.80 -10.51 1.12
C LEU A 70 -6.54 -11.87 1.18
N PRO A 71 -7.66 -11.96 1.91
CA PRO A 71 -8.50 -13.15 1.90
C PRO A 71 -8.91 -13.59 0.48
N LYS A 72 -9.02 -14.91 0.26
CA LYS A 72 -9.15 -15.50 -1.09
C LYS A 72 -10.33 -14.98 -1.92
N TYR A 73 -11.40 -14.54 -1.25
CA TYR A 73 -12.62 -14.07 -1.90
C TYR A 73 -12.65 -12.55 -2.08
N THR A 74 -11.70 -11.83 -1.50
CA THR A 74 -11.57 -10.38 -1.65
C THR A 74 -11.12 -10.06 -3.07
N LEU A 75 -11.92 -9.27 -3.76
CA LEU A 75 -11.63 -8.80 -5.11
C LEU A 75 -11.33 -7.30 -5.07
N PRO A 76 -10.07 -6.89 -4.83
CA PRO A 76 -9.74 -5.47 -4.72
C PRO A 76 -9.93 -4.79 -6.07
N LYS A 77 -10.82 -3.80 -6.09
CA LYS A 77 -10.90 -2.79 -7.15
C LYS A 77 -9.86 -1.70 -6.90
N ASP A 78 -9.69 -1.33 -5.64
CA ASP A 78 -8.74 -0.32 -5.19
C ASP A 78 -8.24 -0.63 -3.76
N LEU A 79 -7.04 -0.16 -3.43
CA LEU A 79 -6.41 -0.38 -2.12
C LEU A 79 -5.61 0.86 -1.68
N HIS A 80 -5.87 1.31 -0.45
CA HIS A 80 -5.15 2.40 0.19
C HIS A 80 -4.55 1.97 1.52
N VAL A 81 -3.33 2.42 1.81
CA VAL A 81 -2.70 2.28 3.13
C VAL A 81 -3.15 3.46 3.98
N ILE A 82 -3.73 3.18 5.15
CA ILE A 82 -4.31 4.18 6.06
C ILE A 82 -3.35 4.51 7.19
N SER A 83 -2.76 3.49 7.81
CA SER A 83 -1.84 3.63 8.93
C SER A 83 -0.82 2.49 8.92
N THR A 84 0.39 2.78 9.41
CA THR A 84 1.46 1.80 9.64
C THR A 84 1.90 1.76 11.10
N ASP A 85 1.06 2.31 11.99
CA ASP A 85 1.35 2.42 13.41
C ASP A 85 1.41 1.04 14.10
N GLU A 86 2.11 1.00 15.24
CA GLU A 86 2.27 -0.21 16.06
C GLU A 86 2.80 -1.45 15.31
N ASN A 87 3.67 -1.24 14.31
CA ASN A 87 4.26 -2.29 13.48
C ASN A 87 3.20 -3.14 12.75
N ARG A 88 2.09 -2.56 12.32
CA ARG A 88 1.08 -3.24 11.49
C ARG A 88 0.58 -2.30 10.43
N VAL A 89 0.06 -2.86 9.34
CA VAL A 89 -0.50 -2.08 8.24
C VAL A 89 -2.01 -2.15 8.32
N VAL A 90 -2.66 -0.99 8.37
CA VAL A 90 -4.10 -0.84 8.16
C VAL A 90 -4.30 -0.45 6.71
N ALA A 91 -4.99 -1.30 5.94
CA ALA A 91 -5.30 -1.06 4.54
C ALA A 91 -6.82 -1.02 4.35
N ALA A 92 -7.29 -0.01 3.62
CA ALA A 92 -8.65 0.06 3.14
C ALA A 92 -8.73 -0.51 1.73
N VAL A 93 -9.64 -1.44 1.50
CA VAL A 93 -9.85 -2.10 0.22
C VAL A 93 -11.29 -1.88 -0.22
N GLN A 94 -11.47 -1.31 -1.41
CA GLN A 94 -12.78 -1.29 -2.06
C GLN A 94 -12.88 -2.53 -2.93
N GLU A 95 -13.91 -3.34 -2.67
CA GLU A 95 -14.18 -4.52 -3.49
C GLU A 95 -15.04 -4.18 -4.71
N TRP A 96 -14.93 -4.96 -5.78
CA TRP A 96 -15.67 -4.74 -7.03
C TRP A 96 -17.19 -4.74 -6.90
N ASN A 97 -17.72 -5.44 -5.90
CA ASN A 97 -19.15 -5.53 -5.61
C ASN A 97 -19.65 -4.45 -4.65
N GLN A 98 -18.76 -3.60 -4.13
CA GLN A 98 -19.09 -2.51 -3.23
C GLN A 98 -19.19 -1.19 -3.98
N ASN A 99 -20.05 -0.29 -3.50
CA ASN A 99 -20.21 1.04 -4.05
C ASN A 99 -20.07 2.06 -2.93
N ASP A 100 -19.07 2.94 -3.05
CA ASP A 100 -18.76 4.01 -2.09
C ASP A 100 -18.46 3.55 -0.65
N THR A 101 -18.16 2.27 -0.47
CA THR A 101 -17.69 1.71 0.81
C THR A 101 -16.35 1.02 0.66
N TYR A 102 -15.56 1.02 1.74
CA TYR A 102 -14.30 0.29 1.86
C TYR A 102 -14.37 -0.68 3.04
N ASN A 103 -13.69 -1.81 2.91
CA ASN A 103 -13.41 -2.73 4.00
C ASN A 103 -12.00 -2.46 4.54
N LEU A 104 -11.86 -2.43 5.86
CA LEU A 104 -10.58 -2.30 6.52
C LEU A 104 -9.98 -3.65 6.82
N TYR A 105 -8.70 -3.77 6.51
CA TYR A 105 -7.88 -4.93 6.79
C TYR A 105 -6.68 -4.54 7.62
N VAL A 106 -6.33 -5.38 8.58
CA VAL A 106 -5.14 -5.22 9.41
C VAL A 106 -4.17 -6.34 9.09
N SER A 107 -2.89 -6.00 8.95
CA SER A 107 -1.84 -6.97 8.66
C SER A 107 -1.17 -7.52 9.92
N GLU A 108 -0.42 -8.60 9.74
CA GLU A 108 0.69 -8.95 10.63
C GLU A 108 1.87 -7.97 10.49
N THR A 109 2.92 -8.13 11.32
CA THR A 109 4.06 -7.20 11.36
C THR A 109 4.87 -7.11 10.08
N GLY A 110 4.84 -8.13 9.22
CA GLY A 110 5.49 -8.08 7.91
C GLY A 110 4.71 -7.29 6.86
N GLY A 111 3.48 -6.86 7.15
CA GLY A 111 2.62 -6.21 6.16
C GLY A 111 2.09 -7.15 5.06
N VAL A 112 2.26 -8.47 5.21
CA VAL A 112 1.99 -9.45 4.15
C VAL A 112 0.59 -10.04 4.24
N PHE A 113 0.22 -10.64 5.37
CA PHE A 113 -1.09 -11.29 5.53
C PHE A 113 -2.08 -10.35 6.19
N TYR A 114 -3.26 -10.23 5.59
CA TYR A 114 -4.31 -9.31 6.01
C TYR A 114 -5.54 -10.06 6.51
N THR A 115 -6.13 -9.55 7.59
CA THR A 115 -7.40 -10.02 8.13
C THR A 115 -8.39 -8.86 8.18
N LEU A 116 -9.66 -9.13 7.89
CA LEU A 116 -10.73 -8.15 7.96
C LEU A 116 -10.89 -7.64 9.40
N ALA A 117 -10.93 -6.31 9.56
CA ALA A 117 -11.09 -5.64 10.84
C ALA A 117 -12.42 -4.88 10.93
N LEU A 118 -12.85 -4.23 9.84
CA LEU A 118 -14.13 -3.50 9.79
C LEU A 118 -14.69 -3.51 8.36
N GLU A 119 -16.01 -3.67 8.23
CA GLU A 119 -16.69 -3.69 6.94
C GLU A 119 -17.47 -2.40 6.68
N ASN A 120 -17.70 -2.10 5.41
CA ASN A 120 -18.65 -1.08 4.94
C ASN A 120 -18.39 0.33 5.50
N VAL A 121 -17.12 0.71 5.59
CA VAL A 121 -16.72 2.08 5.97
C VAL A 121 -17.08 3.02 4.84
N VAL A 122 -17.81 4.08 5.15
CA VAL A 122 -18.24 5.07 4.16
C VAL A 122 -17.03 5.81 3.60
N SER A 123 -17.00 5.92 2.28
CA SER A 123 -16.04 6.77 1.58
C SER A 123 -16.75 7.92 0.89
N SER A 124 -16.09 9.06 0.83
CA SER A 124 -16.56 10.24 0.11
C SER A 124 -15.46 10.76 -0.79
N MET A 125 -15.84 11.40 -1.90
CA MET A 125 -14.87 12.02 -2.79
C MET A 125 -14.59 13.45 -2.32
N GLY A 126 -13.34 13.73 -1.97
CA GLY A 126 -12.87 15.05 -1.59
C GLY A 126 -12.81 16.02 -2.79
N HIS A 127 -12.58 17.30 -2.50
CA HIS A 127 -12.62 18.39 -3.49
C HIS A 127 -11.59 18.29 -4.63
N GLU A 128 -10.58 17.41 -4.52
CA GLU A 128 -9.56 17.18 -5.54
C GLU A 128 -9.64 15.78 -6.19
N GLY A 129 -10.72 15.02 -5.95
CA GLY A 129 -10.83 13.63 -6.40
C GLY A 129 -10.11 12.63 -5.49
N ASN A 130 -9.51 13.09 -4.39
CA ASN A 130 -8.95 12.23 -3.35
C ASN A 130 -10.09 11.49 -2.62
N VAL A 131 -9.93 10.19 -2.44
CA VAL A 131 -10.89 9.40 -1.66
C VAL A 131 -10.67 9.65 -0.17
N MET A 132 -11.71 10.10 0.51
CA MET A 132 -11.74 10.29 1.95
C MET A 132 -12.48 9.11 2.58
N ILE A 133 -11.80 8.37 3.45
CA ILE A 133 -12.38 7.24 4.18
C ILE A 133 -12.68 7.71 5.60
N ASP A 134 -13.93 7.56 6.05
CA ASP A 134 -14.40 8.09 7.33
C ASP A 134 -13.89 7.27 8.51
N LEU A 135 -12.67 7.59 8.98
CA LEU A 135 -11.96 6.92 10.06
C LEU A 135 -11.21 7.93 10.92
N TYR A 136 -11.22 7.70 12.24
CA TYR A 136 -10.46 8.48 13.20
C TYR A 136 -9.66 7.55 14.10
N GLU A 137 -8.35 7.72 14.09
CA GLU A 137 -7.44 7.06 15.02
C GLU A 137 -7.23 7.94 16.25
N VAL A 138 -7.38 7.36 17.45
CA VAL A 138 -7.21 8.08 18.73
C VAL A 138 -5.90 7.67 19.37
N ASN A 139 -4.88 8.53 19.25
CA ASN A 139 -3.57 8.31 19.84
C ASN A 139 -3.55 8.75 21.32
N ILE A 140 -3.58 7.77 22.24
CA ILE A 140 -3.38 8.01 23.66
C ILE A 140 -1.87 8.07 23.94
N GLN A 141 -1.31 9.27 24.09
CA GLN A 141 0.09 9.41 24.51
C GLN A 141 0.26 8.90 25.95
N ARG A 142 0.78 7.68 26.10
CA ARG A 142 1.32 7.24 27.38
C ARG A 142 2.64 7.96 27.59
N HIS A 143 2.63 9.00 28.42
CA HIS A 143 3.86 9.51 29.01
C HIS A 143 4.43 8.44 29.93
N ASP A 144 5.33 7.60 29.41
CA ASP A 144 6.22 6.83 30.27
C ASP A 144 7.08 7.83 31.06
N ARG A 145 6.71 8.03 32.32
CA ARG A 145 7.56 8.73 33.28
C ARG A 145 8.83 7.89 33.43
N PRO A 146 10.02 8.43 33.16
CA PRO A 146 11.25 7.71 33.49
C PRO A 146 11.28 7.50 35.02
N LEU A 147 11.44 6.25 35.43
CA LEU A 147 11.80 5.90 36.82
C LEU A 147 13.14 6.57 37.12
N ARG A 148 13.13 7.53 38.06
CA ARG A 148 14.34 8.09 38.67
C ARG A 148 14.93 7.10 39.67
#